data_AF-A0A0G1AZ18-F1
#
_entry.id   AF-A0A0G1AZ18-F1
#
_cell.length_a   1.000
_cell.length_b   1.000
_cell.length_c   1.000
_cell.angle_alpha   90.00
_cell.angle_beta   90.00
_cell.angle_gamma   90.00
#
_symmetry.space_group_name_H-M   'P 1'
#
loop_
_entity.id
_entity.type
_entity.pdbx_description
1 polymer ?
#
loop_
_entity_poly.entity_id
_entity_poly.type
_entity_poly.pdbx_seq_one_letter_code
_entity_poly.pdbx_strand_id
1 'polypeptide(L)'
;MVAGENTTSNTAFEDLMLTLFAIILVGQIAQRGPEIISKHLGIQIGDSQYLVDNASVDADTPLQTKVNVVSGAPYYTEPSEGGEVGNFSPGTSLMLIEGPETVEGERWWNVIENETEKNGWVRESVLIVEGVGGIGPATRLGTNVRALLDTDVWKDSDEYVSVGKVAKGDWGTLTKGPQTVRGSRWWLFESDEADVKGWLPEASVMLASNRGWKERSLVRGAQITDIFERAGGGRVVGLLAAEEKAKILGGPVEVGGALWWLIETEEEGEQGWVPENALEDAGVKGLFKGIIASVMILGTILTLVFLGGIVYVTIRTNQVRAREAQRIQVAIPKVTEPYRNERWQKVLKNVNSENPSDWRFAILESDVMLDELFTKIGYQGVSLGEKLKAATRGDVKNLDAAWEAHKIRNQIAHEGGDYILTQRETKRVIELYSQVFREFKYI
;
A
#
# COMPACT_ATOMS: atom_id res chain seq x y z
N MET A 1 28.00 -18.72 -49.60
CA MET A 1 28.15 -19.24 -48.24
C MET A 1 28.38 -18.06 -47.30
N VAL A 2 27.33 -17.36 -46.86
CA VAL A 2 27.36 -16.38 -45.75
C VAL A 2 25.94 -16.30 -45.14
N ALA A 3 25.90 -16.44 -43.82
CA ALA A 3 24.99 -15.94 -42.78
C ALA A 3 23.46 -16.01 -42.97
N GLY A 4 22.83 -16.87 -42.17
CA GLY A 4 21.51 -16.64 -41.59
C GLY A 4 21.67 -16.41 -40.09
N GLU A 5 21.48 -15.17 -39.63
CA GLU A 5 21.44 -14.78 -38.22
C GLU A 5 20.09 -14.10 -37.90
N ASN A 6 19.49 -14.58 -36.81
CA ASN A 6 18.80 -13.80 -35.77
C ASN A 6 17.64 -12.86 -36.14
N THR A 7 16.49 -13.42 -36.52
CA THR A 7 15.21 -12.65 -36.51
C THR A 7 14.18 -13.13 -35.49
N THR A 8 14.42 -14.23 -34.77
CA THR A 8 13.46 -14.78 -33.79
C THR A 8 13.68 -14.33 -32.34
N SER A 9 14.82 -13.69 -32.01
CA SER A 9 15.08 -13.19 -30.64
C SER A 9 14.54 -11.78 -30.39
N ASN A 10 14.32 -10.98 -31.44
CA ASN A 10 13.89 -9.59 -31.27
C ASN A 10 12.39 -9.47 -30.98
N THR A 11 11.55 -10.35 -31.55
CA THR A 11 10.09 -10.29 -31.32
C THR A 11 9.71 -10.66 -29.89
N ALA A 12 10.37 -11.66 -29.29
CA ALA A 12 10.12 -12.04 -27.90
C ALA A 12 10.59 -10.96 -26.91
N PHE A 13 11.69 -10.26 -27.22
CA PHE A 13 12.17 -9.15 -26.41
C PHE A 13 11.28 -7.91 -26.59
N GLU A 14 10.80 -7.63 -27.81
CA GLU A 14 9.87 -6.54 -28.10
C GLU A 14 8.50 -6.77 -27.45
N ASP A 15 7.96 -7.99 -27.48
CA ASP A 15 6.70 -8.35 -26.81
C ASP A 15 6.84 -8.29 -25.27
N LEU A 16 7.98 -8.72 -24.73
CA LEU A 16 8.28 -8.60 -23.30
C LEU A 16 8.44 -7.13 -22.88
N MET A 17 9.07 -6.31 -23.73
CA MET A 17 9.21 -4.88 -23.49
C MET A 17 7.87 -4.15 -23.64
N LEU A 18 6.99 -4.54 -24.57
CA LEU A 18 5.64 -4.02 -24.71
C LEU A 18 4.74 -4.40 -23.54
N THR A 19 4.85 -5.63 -23.03
CA THR A 19 4.12 -6.05 -21.81
C THR A 19 4.68 -5.39 -20.56
N LEU A 20 6.00 -5.24 -20.42
CA LEU A 20 6.61 -4.49 -19.32
C LEU A 20 6.25 -3.00 -19.40
N PHE A 21 6.23 -2.40 -20.59
CA PHE A 21 5.81 -1.02 -20.79
C PHE A 21 4.32 -0.85 -20.49
N ALA A 22 3.46 -1.81 -20.87
CA ALA A 22 2.04 -1.81 -20.50
C ALA A 22 1.83 -1.94 -18.98
N ILE A 23 2.61 -2.79 -18.30
CA ILE A 23 2.55 -2.96 -16.83
C ILE A 23 3.08 -1.71 -16.12
N ILE A 24 4.13 -1.07 -16.64
CA ILE A 24 4.68 0.18 -16.10
C ILE A 24 3.73 1.35 -16.40
N LEU A 25 3.06 1.38 -17.55
CA LEU A 25 2.06 2.39 -17.89
C LEU A 25 0.80 2.24 -17.00
N VAL A 26 0.36 1.00 -16.74
CA VAL A 26 -0.72 0.71 -15.78
C VAL A 26 -0.28 1.04 -14.35
N GLY A 27 0.99 0.81 -14.00
CA GLY A 27 1.58 1.17 -12.71
C GLY A 27 1.76 2.68 -12.50
N GLN A 28 2.04 3.45 -13.55
CA GLN A 28 2.14 4.91 -13.50
C GLN A 28 0.77 5.61 -13.56
N ILE A 29 -0.26 4.96 -14.09
CA ILE A 29 -1.66 5.40 -13.97
C ILE A 29 -2.20 5.11 -12.56
N ALA A 30 -1.71 4.06 -11.88
CA ALA A 30 -2.12 3.71 -10.52
C ALA A 30 -1.55 4.63 -9.41
N GLN A 31 -0.54 5.46 -9.70
CA GLN A 31 0.06 6.39 -8.71
C GLN A 31 -0.31 7.87 -8.94
N ARG A 32 -1.21 8.17 -9.89
CA ARG A 32 -1.84 9.49 -10.06
C ARG A 32 -3.38 9.42 -10.06
N GLY A 33 -3.93 8.50 -9.28
CA GLY A 33 -5.36 8.20 -9.21
C GLY A 33 -6.09 8.61 -7.93
N PRO A 34 -5.82 9.80 -7.32
CA PRO A 34 -6.92 10.44 -6.58
C PRO A 34 -7.25 11.90 -6.95
N GLU A 35 -6.69 12.51 -8.01
CA GLU A 35 -6.93 13.95 -8.29
C GLU A 35 -7.50 14.31 -9.68
N ILE A 36 -7.70 13.36 -10.61
CA ILE A 36 -8.16 13.70 -11.99
C ILE A 36 -9.60 13.25 -12.30
N ILE A 37 -10.23 12.41 -11.47
CA ILE A 37 -11.62 11.96 -11.73
C ILE A 37 -12.68 12.97 -11.22
N SER A 38 -12.34 13.93 -10.36
CA SER A 38 -13.31 14.92 -9.86
C SER A 38 -13.53 16.14 -10.76
N LYS A 39 -12.78 16.32 -11.86
CA LYS A 39 -12.77 17.59 -12.60
C LYS A 39 -13.24 17.55 -14.05
N HIS A 40 -13.59 16.40 -14.63
CA HIS A 40 -14.00 16.31 -16.05
C HIS A 40 -15.24 15.47 -16.35
N LEU A 41 -15.92 14.94 -15.33
CA LEU A 41 -17.29 14.46 -15.47
C LEU A 41 -18.16 15.46 -14.72
N GLY A 42 -18.94 16.26 -15.44
CA GLY A 42 -19.94 17.17 -14.89
C GLY A 42 -21.10 16.44 -14.21
N ILE A 43 -20.78 15.49 -13.34
CA ILE A 43 -21.70 14.81 -12.45
C ILE A 43 -21.56 15.54 -11.13
N GLN A 44 -22.60 16.28 -10.75
CA GLN A 44 -22.73 16.80 -9.40
C GLN A 44 -22.63 15.61 -8.44
N ILE A 45 -21.56 15.56 -7.64
CA ILE A 45 -21.55 14.79 -6.40
C ILE A 45 -22.47 15.58 -5.47
N GLY A 46 -23.76 15.30 -5.58
CA GLY A 46 -24.77 15.80 -4.65
C GLY A 46 -24.68 14.97 -3.37
N ASP A 47 -24.62 15.68 -2.26
CA ASP A 47 -24.72 15.13 -0.90
C ASP A 47 -25.86 14.12 -0.81
N SER A 48 -25.55 12.85 -0.50
CA SER A 48 -26.57 11.87 -0.10
C SER A 48 -26.39 11.60 1.39
N GLN A 49 -27.21 12.32 2.14
CA GLN A 49 -27.41 12.23 3.57
C GLN A 49 -27.79 10.80 3.96
N TYR A 50 -27.28 10.35 5.10
CA TYR A 50 -27.69 9.10 5.74
C TYR A 50 -29.20 9.13 5.96
N LEU A 51 -29.93 8.35 5.17
CA LEU A 51 -31.30 7.96 5.40
C LEU A 51 -31.38 6.50 4.98
N VAL A 52 -31.78 5.66 5.91
CA VAL A 52 -32.66 4.55 5.54
C VAL A 52 -33.92 5.28 5.07
N ASP A 53 -34.38 5.09 3.85
CA ASP A 53 -35.51 5.84 3.25
C ASP A 53 -36.84 5.69 4.04
N ASN A 54 -36.84 4.97 5.18
CA ASN A 54 -38.00 4.75 6.05
C ASN A 54 -37.85 5.29 7.50
N ALA A 55 -36.70 5.86 7.90
CA ALA A 55 -36.46 6.22 9.32
C ALA A 55 -36.91 7.64 9.66
N SER A 56 -36.61 8.60 8.77
CA SER A 56 -37.13 9.95 8.88
C SER A 56 -38.57 9.99 8.43
N VAL A 57 -39.40 10.76 9.13
CA VAL A 57 -40.70 11.13 8.60
C VAL A 57 -40.47 11.97 7.34
N ASP A 58 -41.17 11.64 6.26
CA ASP A 58 -41.15 12.34 4.98
C ASP A 58 -42.58 12.55 4.46
N ALA A 59 -42.72 13.21 3.32
CA ALA A 59 -44.02 13.57 2.79
C ALA A 59 -44.92 12.39 2.38
N ASP A 60 -44.34 11.20 2.22
CA ASP A 60 -45.06 9.99 1.83
C ASP A 60 -45.36 9.09 3.06
N THR A 61 -44.93 9.50 4.25
CA THR A 61 -45.13 8.75 5.50
C THR A 61 -46.63 8.66 5.83
N PRO A 62 -47.20 7.45 6.00
CA PRO A 62 -48.63 7.30 6.27
C PRO A 62 -49.05 7.94 7.60
N LEU A 63 -50.27 8.49 7.62
CA LEU A 63 -50.92 8.85 8.89
C LEU A 63 -51.10 7.62 9.77
N GLN A 64 -51.24 7.85 11.08
CA GLN A 64 -51.24 6.84 12.15
C GLN A 64 -49.89 6.13 12.35
N THR A 65 -48.85 6.52 11.62
CA THR A 65 -47.48 6.07 11.90
C THR A 65 -47.05 6.55 13.27
N LYS A 66 -46.49 5.64 14.07
CA LYS A 66 -45.89 5.99 15.36
C LYS A 66 -44.51 6.59 15.16
N VAL A 67 -44.25 7.69 15.84
CA VAL A 67 -43.02 8.45 15.74
C VAL A 67 -42.51 8.82 17.12
N ASN A 68 -41.21 8.97 17.28
CA ASN A 68 -40.59 9.37 18.55
C ASN A 68 -39.94 10.74 18.39
N VAL A 69 -40.06 11.53 19.46
CA VAL A 69 -39.40 12.83 19.60
C VAL A 69 -37.94 12.63 19.93
N VAL A 70 -37.02 13.18 19.13
CA VAL A 70 -35.58 12.89 19.30
C VAL A 70 -34.85 13.94 20.13
N SER A 71 -35.35 15.17 20.12
CA SER A 71 -34.91 16.31 20.94
C SER A 71 -36.15 17.04 21.45
N GLY A 72 -36.02 17.97 22.40
CA GLY A 72 -37.20 18.70 22.89
C GLY A 72 -37.97 19.34 21.73
N ALA A 73 -39.24 18.94 21.55
CA ALA A 73 -40.06 19.33 20.42
C ALA A 73 -41.18 20.29 20.84
N PRO A 74 -40.99 21.62 20.69
CA PRO A 74 -42.08 22.56 20.90
C PRO A 74 -43.21 22.27 19.91
N TYR A 75 -44.44 22.29 20.40
CA TYR A 75 -45.62 22.05 19.58
C TYR A 75 -46.58 23.25 19.60
N TYR A 76 -47.25 23.44 18.47
CA TYR A 76 -48.01 24.64 18.14
C TYR A 76 -49.45 24.30 17.77
N THR A 77 -50.36 25.26 17.87
CA THR A 77 -51.75 25.07 17.41
C THR A 77 -51.88 24.97 15.90
N GLU A 78 -50.97 25.61 15.16
CA GLU A 78 -50.95 25.69 13.69
C GLU A 78 -49.49 25.67 13.18
N PRO A 79 -49.25 25.26 11.93
CA PRO A 79 -47.93 25.36 11.28
C PRO A 79 -47.51 26.83 11.12
N SER A 80 -46.40 27.21 11.77
CA SER A 80 -45.85 28.58 11.86
C SER A 80 -46.66 29.58 12.71
N GLU A 81 -45.94 30.40 13.49
CA GLU A 81 -46.39 31.54 14.30
C GLU A 81 -47.62 31.39 15.22
N GLY A 82 -48.20 30.19 15.34
CA GLY A 82 -49.10 29.85 16.45
C GLY A 82 -48.39 30.03 17.79
N GLY A 83 -49.12 30.38 18.85
CA GLY A 83 -48.54 30.41 20.19
C GLY A 83 -48.02 29.01 20.56
N GLU A 84 -46.77 28.92 21.02
CA GLU A 84 -46.23 27.67 21.57
C GLU A 84 -47.16 27.18 22.68
N VAL A 85 -47.74 25.99 22.48
CA VAL A 85 -48.72 25.42 23.39
C VAL A 85 -48.00 24.67 24.51
N GLY A 86 -46.86 24.08 24.18
CA GLY A 86 -45.99 23.36 25.10
C GLY A 86 -44.84 22.70 24.37
N ASN A 87 -44.16 21.80 25.07
CA ASN A 87 -42.99 21.08 24.55
C ASN A 87 -43.11 19.59 24.87
N PHE A 88 -43.00 18.74 23.84
CA PHE A 88 -42.85 17.31 24.04
C PHE A 88 -41.41 17.01 24.46
N SER A 89 -41.27 16.16 25.48
CA SER A 89 -39.95 15.78 25.94
C SER A 89 -39.29 14.83 24.93
N PRO A 90 -37.94 14.82 24.85
CA PRO A 90 -37.22 13.77 24.14
C PRO A 90 -37.74 12.39 24.57
N GLY A 91 -37.81 11.47 23.61
CA GLY A 91 -38.35 10.13 23.81
C GLY A 91 -39.86 10.06 24.03
N THR A 92 -40.64 11.11 23.85
CA THR A 92 -42.11 10.95 23.82
C THR A 92 -42.51 10.21 22.54
N SER A 93 -43.29 9.13 22.70
CA SER A 93 -43.92 8.42 21.57
C SER A 93 -45.22 9.13 21.17
N LEU A 94 -45.33 9.45 19.88
CA LEU A 94 -46.42 10.21 19.28
C LEU A 94 -46.99 9.46 18.07
N MET A 95 -48.15 9.89 17.61
CA MET A 95 -48.79 9.37 16.40
C MET A 95 -49.05 10.51 15.41
N LEU A 96 -48.68 10.31 14.14
CA LEU A 96 -49.00 11.25 13.08
C LEU A 96 -50.50 11.24 12.82
N ILE A 97 -51.16 12.39 12.91
CA ILE A 97 -52.61 12.51 12.70
C ILE A 97 -52.96 13.40 11.51
N GLU A 98 -52.09 14.34 11.14
CA GLU A 98 -52.28 15.24 9.99
C GLU A 98 -50.92 15.74 9.45
N GLY A 99 -50.85 16.09 8.16
CA GLY A 99 -49.63 16.60 7.51
C GLY A 99 -49.16 15.78 6.30
N PRO A 100 -47.99 16.12 5.71
CA PRO A 100 -47.18 17.27 6.09
C PRO A 100 -47.78 18.59 5.55
N GLU A 101 -47.63 19.67 6.30
CA GLU A 101 -47.82 21.03 5.79
C GLU A 101 -46.47 21.71 5.64
N THR A 102 -46.23 22.35 4.49
CA THR A 102 -44.94 23.02 4.23
C THR A 102 -45.08 24.52 4.44
N VAL A 103 -44.38 25.04 5.44
CA VAL A 103 -44.36 26.48 5.76
C VAL A 103 -42.92 26.97 5.84
N GLU A 104 -42.61 28.04 5.12
CA GLU A 104 -41.26 28.62 5.00
C GLU A 104 -40.16 27.64 4.57
N GLY A 105 -40.54 26.59 3.84
CA GLY A 105 -39.61 25.55 3.38
C GLY A 105 -39.33 24.44 4.40
N GLU A 106 -39.98 24.47 5.55
CA GLU A 106 -39.96 23.39 6.53
C GLU A 106 -41.27 22.60 6.53
N ARG A 107 -41.19 21.29 6.74
CA ARG A 107 -42.37 20.41 6.85
C ARG A 107 -42.79 20.26 8.30
N TRP A 108 -44.10 20.33 8.51
CA TRP A 108 -44.75 20.26 9.81
C TRP A 108 -45.77 19.13 9.84
N TRP A 109 -45.88 18.47 10.98
CA TRP A 109 -46.79 17.36 11.21
C TRP A 109 -47.62 17.60 12.45
N ASN A 110 -48.92 17.36 12.37
CA ASN A 110 -49.79 17.33 13.54
C ASN A 110 -49.69 15.95 14.18
N VAL A 111 -49.40 15.94 15.48
CA VAL A 111 -49.10 14.74 16.24
C VAL A 111 -49.93 14.67 17.52
N ILE A 112 -50.17 13.46 18.03
CA ILE A 112 -50.86 13.23 19.30
C ILE A 112 -50.08 12.27 20.20
N GLU A 113 -49.98 12.60 21.50
CA GLU A 113 -49.46 11.73 22.55
C GLU A 113 -50.60 10.87 23.11
N ASN A 114 -50.58 9.57 22.87
CA ASN A 114 -51.69 8.67 23.24
C ASN A 114 -51.98 8.61 24.75
N GLU A 115 -50.97 8.83 25.61
CA GLU A 115 -51.15 8.73 27.06
C GLU A 115 -51.85 9.94 27.68
N THR A 116 -51.68 11.13 27.07
CA THR A 116 -52.16 12.40 27.62
C THR A 116 -53.18 13.11 26.72
N GLU A 117 -53.42 12.56 25.53
CA GLU A 117 -54.22 13.13 24.43
C GLU A 117 -53.76 14.54 23.99
N LYS A 118 -52.55 14.96 24.38
CA LYS A 118 -51.97 16.23 23.93
C LYS A 118 -51.66 16.14 22.44
N ASN A 119 -52.09 17.15 21.69
CA ASN A 119 -51.81 17.26 20.27
C ASN A 119 -51.27 18.64 19.87
N GLY A 120 -50.67 18.69 18.69
CA GLY A 120 -50.22 19.93 18.07
C GLY A 120 -49.24 19.68 16.93
N TRP A 121 -48.88 20.76 16.25
CA TRP A 121 -47.95 20.75 15.12
C TRP A 121 -46.51 20.82 15.59
N VAL A 122 -45.68 19.92 15.07
CA VAL A 122 -44.23 19.85 15.33
C VAL A 122 -43.47 19.81 14.01
N ARG A 123 -42.19 20.20 14.02
CA ARG A 123 -41.31 20.12 12.85
C ARG A 123 -40.99 18.67 12.51
N GLU A 124 -40.93 18.34 11.22
CA GLU A 124 -40.56 17.00 10.75
C GLU A 124 -39.16 16.58 11.22
N SER A 125 -38.22 17.53 11.29
CA SER A 125 -36.81 17.29 11.63
C SER A 125 -36.58 16.75 13.05
N VAL A 126 -37.57 16.83 13.94
CA VAL A 126 -37.50 16.30 15.31
C VAL A 126 -38.21 14.96 15.49
N LEU A 127 -38.80 14.42 14.41
CA LEU A 127 -39.56 13.17 14.41
C LEU A 127 -38.80 12.05 13.70
N ILE A 128 -38.85 10.86 14.29
CA ILE A 128 -38.38 9.62 13.68
C ILE A 128 -39.47 8.56 13.77
N VAL A 129 -39.64 7.76 12.73
CA VAL A 129 -40.54 6.60 12.75
C VAL A 129 -40.06 5.58 13.79
N GLU A 130 -40.97 5.18 14.68
CA GLU A 130 -40.65 4.22 15.74
C GLU A 130 -40.26 2.86 15.14
N GLY A 131 -39.18 2.25 15.64
CA GLY A 131 -38.77 0.89 15.29
C GLY A 131 -37.91 0.75 14.03
N VAL A 132 -37.50 1.85 13.38
CA VAL A 132 -36.69 1.78 12.15
C VAL A 132 -35.19 1.57 12.41
N GLY A 133 -34.74 1.78 13.66
CA GLY A 133 -33.35 1.57 14.05
C GLY A 133 -32.89 0.11 14.05
N GLY A 134 -33.73 -0.88 13.72
CA GLY A 134 -33.33 -2.30 13.68
C GLY A 134 -32.92 -2.89 15.04
N ILE A 135 -33.13 -2.12 16.11
CA ILE A 135 -32.95 -2.48 17.51
C ILE A 135 -34.31 -2.57 18.19
N GLY A 136 -34.40 -3.38 19.24
CA GLY A 136 -35.63 -3.59 19.99
C GLY A 136 -35.35 -4.16 21.38
N PRO A 137 -36.39 -4.60 22.12
CA PRO A 137 -36.27 -4.89 23.54
C PRO A 137 -35.35 -6.08 23.85
N ALA A 138 -35.07 -6.91 22.84
CA ALA A 138 -34.18 -8.06 22.92
C ALA A 138 -32.77 -7.79 22.34
N THR A 139 -32.46 -6.55 21.92
CA THR A 139 -31.13 -6.19 21.42
C THR A 139 -30.08 -6.42 22.50
N ARG A 140 -28.97 -7.03 22.10
CA ARG A 140 -27.93 -7.43 23.03
C ARG A 140 -27.12 -6.22 23.51
N LEU A 141 -26.74 -6.21 24.78
CA LEU A 141 -25.74 -5.26 25.26
C LEU A 141 -24.37 -5.58 24.63
N GLY A 142 -23.67 -4.54 24.20
CA GLY A 142 -22.47 -4.64 23.37
C GLY A 142 -22.76 -4.55 21.86
N THR A 143 -24.01 -4.40 21.43
CA THR A 143 -24.34 -4.18 20.02
C THR A 143 -23.86 -2.80 19.57
N ASN A 144 -23.16 -2.77 18.44
CA ASN A 144 -22.72 -1.54 17.78
C ASN A 144 -23.90 -0.85 17.10
N VAL A 145 -24.02 0.44 17.35
CA VAL A 145 -25.05 1.30 16.78
C VAL A 145 -24.42 2.56 16.24
N ARG A 146 -25.20 3.29 15.43
CA ARG A 146 -24.86 4.63 14.96
C ARG A 146 -25.97 5.60 15.29
N ALA A 147 -25.60 6.83 15.62
CA ALA A 147 -26.57 7.91 15.77
C ALA A 147 -27.22 8.24 14.41
N LEU A 148 -28.55 8.27 14.39
CA LEU A 148 -29.34 8.60 13.19
C LEU A 148 -29.39 10.11 12.93
N LEU A 149 -29.34 10.91 13.99
CA LEU A 149 -29.39 12.38 13.97
C LEU A 149 -28.35 12.95 14.94
N ASP A 150 -28.16 14.27 14.83
CA ASP A 150 -27.56 15.03 15.92
C ASP A 150 -28.51 14.97 17.13
N THR A 151 -28.04 14.38 18.23
CA THR A 151 -28.86 14.19 19.43
C THR A 151 -28.08 14.53 20.69
N ASP A 152 -28.79 15.04 21.69
CA ASP A 152 -28.28 15.18 23.04
C ASP A 152 -28.24 13.81 23.71
N VAL A 153 -27.17 13.56 24.46
CA VAL A 153 -27.02 12.40 25.32
C VAL A 153 -27.37 12.82 26.74
N TRP A 154 -28.23 12.04 27.40
CA TRP A 154 -28.86 12.43 28.65
C TRP A 154 -28.24 11.70 29.84
N LYS A 155 -28.18 12.35 31.00
CA LYS A 155 -27.64 11.76 32.23
C LYS A 155 -28.45 10.54 32.68
N ASP A 156 -29.77 10.61 32.56
CA ASP A 156 -30.72 9.54 32.87
C ASP A 156 -31.87 9.53 31.85
N SER A 157 -32.67 8.47 31.83
CA SER A 157 -33.86 8.37 30.97
C SER A 157 -35.03 9.25 31.45
N ASP A 158 -35.05 9.59 32.75
CA ASP A 158 -36.04 10.48 33.39
C ASP A 158 -35.48 11.87 33.76
N GLU A 159 -34.14 12.03 33.82
CA GLU A 159 -33.46 13.30 34.09
C GLU A 159 -32.90 13.89 32.79
N TYR A 160 -33.62 14.86 32.20
CA TYR A 160 -33.25 15.57 30.97
C TYR A 160 -32.11 16.59 31.16
N VAL A 161 -31.01 16.15 31.78
CA VAL A 161 -29.75 16.89 31.85
C VAL A 161 -28.84 16.37 30.75
N SER A 162 -28.66 17.17 29.68
CA SER A 162 -27.72 16.83 28.61
C SER A 162 -26.30 16.77 29.19
N VAL A 163 -25.62 15.64 28.97
CA VAL A 163 -24.24 15.38 29.39
C VAL A 163 -23.26 15.47 28.22
N GLY A 164 -23.77 15.59 27.00
CA GLY A 164 -22.98 15.67 25.78
C GLY A 164 -23.87 15.62 24.55
N LYS A 165 -23.24 15.77 23.38
CA LYS A 165 -23.90 15.64 22.09
C LYS A 165 -23.19 14.59 21.27
N VAL A 166 -23.97 13.87 20.48
CA VAL A 166 -23.48 12.91 19.50
C VAL A 166 -23.96 13.38 18.14
N ALA A 167 -23.04 13.44 17.18
CA ALA A 167 -23.35 13.87 15.83
C ALA A 167 -23.95 12.73 15.02
N LYS A 168 -24.72 13.09 14.01
CA LYS A 168 -25.28 12.15 13.04
C LYS A 168 -24.18 11.30 12.41
N GLY A 169 -24.33 9.98 12.52
CA GLY A 169 -23.42 8.98 11.94
C GLY A 169 -22.34 8.48 12.89
N ASP A 170 -22.17 9.11 14.06
CA ASP A 170 -21.19 8.71 15.07
C ASP A 170 -21.45 7.28 15.54
N TRP A 171 -20.37 6.54 15.74
CA TRP A 171 -20.41 5.19 16.28
C TRP A 171 -20.50 5.16 17.81
N GLY A 172 -21.13 4.09 18.31
CA GLY A 172 -20.99 3.71 19.71
C GLY A 172 -21.69 2.40 20.03
N THR A 173 -21.71 2.06 21.31
CA THR A 173 -22.15 0.77 21.82
C THR A 173 -23.29 0.91 22.82
N LEU A 174 -24.28 0.03 22.75
CA LEU A 174 -25.34 -0.05 23.76
C LEU A 174 -24.87 -0.82 24.99
N THR A 175 -24.79 -0.17 26.14
CA THR A 175 -24.19 -0.74 27.37
C THR A 175 -25.20 -1.06 28.47
N LYS A 176 -26.38 -0.44 28.47
CA LYS A 176 -27.54 -0.77 29.33
C LYS A 176 -28.86 -0.42 28.63
N GLY A 177 -29.95 -1.03 29.07
CA GLY A 177 -31.30 -0.79 28.52
C GLY A 177 -31.98 -2.08 28.05
N PRO A 178 -33.17 -1.98 27.43
CA PRO A 178 -33.93 -0.74 27.30
C PRO A 178 -34.66 -0.38 28.60
N GLN A 179 -34.76 0.90 28.90
CA GLN A 179 -35.71 1.43 29.88
C GLN A 179 -36.87 2.07 29.14
N THR A 180 -38.11 1.76 29.51
CA THR A 180 -39.28 2.39 28.91
C THR A 180 -39.70 3.60 29.73
N VAL A 181 -39.61 4.78 29.13
CA VAL A 181 -40.01 6.05 29.71
C VAL A 181 -40.93 6.76 28.71
N ARG A 182 -42.16 7.09 29.13
CA ARG A 182 -43.16 7.83 28.34
C ARG A 182 -43.40 7.24 26.95
N GLY A 183 -43.60 5.93 26.90
CA GLY A 183 -43.88 5.21 25.67
C GLY A 183 -42.67 4.90 24.77
N SER A 184 -41.49 5.48 25.00
CA SER A 184 -40.28 5.11 24.25
C SER A 184 -39.29 4.30 25.05
N ARG A 185 -38.54 3.46 24.34
CA ARG A 185 -37.38 2.75 24.87
C ARG A 185 -36.16 3.64 24.83
N TRP A 186 -35.34 3.55 25.87
CA TRP A 186 -34.11 4.30 26.04
C TRP A 186 -32.95 3.34 26.28
N TRP A 187 -31.79 3.69 25.76
CA TRP A 187 -30.58 2.90 25.90
C TRP A 187 -29.41 3.75 26.37
N LEU A 188 -28.57 3.17 27.23
CA LEU A 188 -27.30 3.78 27.62
C LEU A 188 -26.29 3.54 26.50
N PHE A 189 -25.92 4.61 25.82
CA PHE A 189 -24.97 4.65 24.72
C PHE A 189 -23.61 5.16 25.22
N GLU A 190 -22.55 4.56 24.70
CA GLU A 190 -21.16 4.97 24.89
C GLU A 190 -20.57 5.21 23.51
N SER A 191 -20.17 6.45 23.23
CA SER A 191 -19.61 6.82 21.93
C SER A 191 -18.20 6.27 21.77
N ASP A 192 -17.88 5.82 20.55
CA ASP A 192 -16.51 5.42 20.19
C ASP A 192 -15.65 6.63 19.74
N GLU A 193 -16.30 7.74 19.39
CA GLU A 193 -15.66 8.93 18.78
C GLU A 193 -15.55 10.10 19.76
N ALA A 194 -16.56 10.28 20.62
CA ALA A 194 -16.59 11.29 21.66
C ALA A 194 -16.46 10.65 23.04
N ASP A 195 -15.86 11.36 24.01
CA ASP A 195 -15.84 10.94 25.42
C ASP A 195 -17.19 11.23 26.08
N VAL A 196 -18.25 10.62 25.55
CA VAL A 196 -19.65 10.85 25.93
C VAL A 196 -20.34 9.51 26.19
N LYS A 197 -20.95 9.42 27.37
CA LYS A 197 -21.73 8.26 27.82
C LYS A 197 -23.01 8.72 28.50
N GLY A 198 -24.15 8.21 28.05
CA GLY A 198 -25.45 8.52 28.63
C GLY A 198 -26.60 7.93 27.84
N TRP A 199 -27.82 8.25 28.26
CA TRP A 199 -29.04 7.68 27.72
C TRP A 199 -29.47 8.42 26.46
N LEU A 200 -29.98 7.66 25.50
CA LEU A 200 -30.61 8.18 24.30
C LEU A 200 -31.87 7.40 23.94
N PRO A 201 -32.86 8.03 23.27
CA PRO A 201 -34.03 7.33 22.77
C PRO A 201 -33.62 6.27 21.75
N GLU A 202 -34.26 5.11 21.76
CA GLU A 202 -33.97 4.03 20.81
C GLU A 202 -34.10 4.48 19.36
N ALA A 203 -35.10 5.31 19.06
CA ALA A 203 -35.30 5.87 17.72
C ALA A 203 -34.14 6.77 17.25
N SER A 204 -33.29 7.26 18.14
CA SER A 204 -32.16 8.13 17.77
C SER A 204 -30.93 7.35 17.30
N VAL A 205 -30.93 6.02 17.41
CA VAL A 205 -29.83 5.16 16.99
C VAL A 205 -30.33 4.04 16.10
N MET A 206 -29.47 3.60 15.20
CA MET A 206 -29.72 2.43 14.39
C MET A 206 -28.62 1.40 14.58
N LEU A 207 -28.98 0.14 14.41
CA LEU A 207 -28.03 -0.94 14.36
C LEU A 207 -27.04 -0.71 13.23
N ALA A 208 -25.76 -0.81 13.54
CA ALA A 208 -24.70 -0.54 12.58
C ALA A 208 -23.93 -1.82 12.29
N SER A 209 -23.97 -2.26 11.04
CA SER A 209 -23.10 -3.32 10.56
C SER A 209 -21.68 -2.80 10.34
N ASN A 210 -20.69 -3.57 10.77
CA ASN A 210 -19.27 -3.31 10.50
C ASN A 210 -18.93 -3.38 8.99
N ARG A 211 -19.83 -3.90 8.15
CA ARG A 211 -19.67 -3.90 6.69
C ARG A 211 -19.91 -2.52 6.08
N GLY A 212 -20.65 -1.65 6.77
CA GLY A 212 -20.95 -0.29 6.31
C GLY A 212 -21.84 -0.24 5.07
N TRP A 213 -22.63 -1.30 4.82
CA TRP A 213 -23.62 -1.32 3.75
C TRP A 213 -24.74 -0.33 4.03
N LYS A 214 -25.28 0.23 2.96
CA LYS A 214 -26.41 1.16 2.91
C LYS A 214 -27.49 0.61 1.99
N GLU A 215 -28.66 1.19 2.02
CA GLU A 215 -29.67 0.95 0.99
C GLU A 215 -29.06 1.14 -0.41
N ARG A 216 -29.46 0.27 -1.35
CA ARG A 216 -28.92 0.15 -2.72
C ARG A 216 -27.47 -0.29 -2.82
N SER A 217 -26.81 -0.65 -1.71
CA SER A 217 -25.47 -1.24 -1.78
C SER A 217 -25.52 -2.56 -2.54
N LEU A 218 -24.56 -2.74 -3.44
CA LEU A 218 -24.37 -3.97 -4.19
C LEU A 218 -23.65 -4.99 -3.32
N VAL A 219 -24.34 -6.09 -3.05
CA VAL A 219 -23.84 -7.26 -2.34
C VAL A 219 -23.91 -8.49 -3.25
N ARG A 220 -23.27 -9.57 -2.82
CA ARG A 220 -23.40 -10.87 -3.48
C ARG A 220 -23.48 -11.99 -2.45
N GLY A 221 -24.04 -13.13 -2.86
CA GLY A 221 -24.03 -14.33 -2.04
C GLY A 221 -22.59 -14.82 -1.80
N ALA A 222 -22.16 -14.91 -0.55
CA ALA A 222 -20.89 -15.54 -0.18
C ALA A 222 -20.94 -17.06 -0.39
N GLN A 223 -22.13 -17.62 -0.26
CA GLN A 223 -22.49 -19.02 -0.42
C GLN A 223 -23.97 -19.12 -0.79
N ILE A 224 -24.42 -20.30 -1.19
CA ILE A 224 -25.84 -20.55 -1.41
C ILE A 224 -26.59 -20.35 -0.09
N THR A 225 -27.61 -19.49 -0.09
CA THR A 225 -28.42 -19.20 1.09
C THR A 225 -29.88 -19.03 0.73
N ASP A 226 -30.75 -19.50 1.61
CA ASP A 226 -32.19 -19.27 1.51
C ASP A 226 -32.50 -17.79 1.74
N ILE A 227 -33.44 -17.26 0.96
CA ILE A 227 -34.05 -15.94 1.17
C ILE A 227 -35.33 -16.15 1.98
N PHE A 228 -35.47 -15.46 3.11
CA PHE A 228 -36.58 -15.66 4.04
C PHE A 228 -37.61 -14.53 3.98
N GLU A 229 -38.87 -14.85 4.28
CA GLU A 229 -39.94 -13.85 4.36
C GLU A 229 -39.72 -12.79 5.45
N ARG A 230 -38.99 -13.11 6.52
CA ARG A 230 -38.73 -12.23 7.67
C ARG A 230 -37.34 -12.44 8.26
N ALA A 231 -36.81 -11.39 8.90
CA ALA A 231 -35.58 -11.47 9.69
C ALA A 231 -35.71 -12.50 10.84
N GLY A 232 -34.66 -13.28 11.09
CA GLY A 232 -34.66 -14.37 12.07
C GLY A 232 -35.22 -15.70 11.57
N GLY A 233 -35.59 -15.78 10.29
CA GLY A 233 -36.07 -17.00 9.66
C GLY A 233 -37.59 -17.11 9.58
N GLY A 234 -38.07 -17.97 8.69
CA GLY A 234 -39.47 -18.10 8.35
C GLY A 234 -39.66 -19.02 7.16
N ARG A 235 -40.71 -18.78 6.37
CA ARG A 235 -40.89 -19.45 5.09
C ARG A 235 -39.79 -18.99 4.13
N VAL A 236 -39.19 -19.94 3.42
CA VAL A 236 -38.26 -19.65 2.33
C VAL A 236 -39.06 -19.11 1.15
N VAL A 237 -38.66 -17.95 0.66
CA VAL A 237 -39.32 -17.23 -0.46
C VAL A 237 -38.49 -17.22 -1.72
N GLY A 238 -37.21 -17.56 -1.63
CA GLY A 238 -36.27 -17.56 -2.74
C GLY A 238 -34.91 -18.15 -2.35
N LEU A 239 -33.96 -18.11 -3.28
CA LEU A 239 -32.61 -18.63 -3.08
C LEU A 239 -31.60 -17.65 -3.67
N LEU A 240 -30.65 -17.22 -2.86
CA LEU A 240 -29.49 -16.46 -3.33
C LEU A 240 -28.35 -17.43 -3.60
N ALA A 241 -27.93 -17.55 -4.86
CA ALA A 241 -26.79 -18.37 -5.24
C ALA A 241 -25.45 -17.72 -4.84
N ALA A 242 -24.40 -18.54 -4.75
CA ALA A 242 -23.05 -18.02 -4.51
C ALA A 242 -22.61 -17.13 -5.69
N GLU A 243 -21.98 -15.99 -5.40
CA GLU A 243 -21.56 -14.95 -6.35
C GLU A 243 -22.69 -14.21 -7.08
N GLU A 244 -23.95 -14.62 -6.90
CA GLU A 244 -25.11 -13.91 -7.43
C GLU A 244 -25.21 -12.54 -6.76
N LYS A 245 -25.43 -11.51 -7.57
CA LYS A 245 -25.54 -10.14 -7.10
C LYS A 245 -26.94 -9.85 -6.59
N ALA A 246 -26.98 -9.04 -5.54
CA ALA A 246 -28.20 -8.52 -4.99
C ALA A 246 -28.01 -7.07 -4.54
N LYS A 247 -29.11 -6.35 -4.40
CA LYS A 247 -29.15 -4.99 -3.87
C LYS A 247 -29.75 -5.03 -2.47
N ILE A 248 -29.14 -4.30 -1.56
CA ILE A 248 -29.71 -4.09 -0.22
C ILE A 248 -30.93 -3.17 -0.36
N LEU A 249 -32.10 -3.63 0.09
CA LEU A 249 -33.33 -2.84 0.19
C LEU A 249 -33.58 -2.32 1.61
N GLY A 250 -33.03 -2.98 2.64
CA GLY A 250 -33.26 -2.56 4.03
C GLY A 250 -32.50 -3.39 5.06
N GLY A 251 -32.59 -2.98 6.33
CA GLY A 251 -31.78 -3.51 7.43
C GLY A 251 -30.59 -2.61 7.78
N PRO A 252 -29.69 -3.03 8.69
CA PRO A 252 -29.67 -4.34 9.34
C PRO A 252 -30.70 -4.45 10.48
N VAL A 253 -31.24 -5.64 10.70
CA VAL A 253 -32.06 -5.99 11.87
C VAL A 253 -31.40 -7.12 12.65
N GLU A 254 -31.26 -7.00 13.97
CA GLU A 254 -30.71 -8.08 14.79
C GLU A 254 -31.82 -9.02 15.28
N VAL A 255 -31.73 -10.29 14.89
CA VAL A 255 -32.61 -11.36 15.40
C VAL A 255 -31.77 -12.58 15.75
N GLY A 256 -31.89 -13.05 17.00
CA GLY A 256 -31.16 -14.23 17.47
C GLY A 256 -29.64 -14.05 17.54
N GLY A 257 -29.14 -12.81 17.64
CA GLY A 257 -27.71 -12.48 17.66
C GLY A 257 -27.04 -12.48 16.28
N ALA A 258 -27.84 -12.55 15.20
CA ALA A 258 -27.38 -12.37 13.83
C ALA A 258 -28.01 -11.12 13.21
N LEU A 259 -27.27 -10.44 12.35
CA LEU A 259 -27.78 -9.31 11.57
C LEU A 259 -28.41 -9.83 10.29
N TRP A 260 -29.55 -9.27 9.93
CA TRP A 260 -30.34 -9.64 8.76
C TRP A 260 -30.53 -8.42 7.87
N TRP A 261 -30.46 -8.67 6.57
CA TRP A 261 -30.61 -7.67 5.53
C TRP A 261 -31.72 -8.06 4.57
N LEU A 262 -32.57 -7.12 4.22
CA LEU A 262 -33.54 -7.27 3.16
C LEU A 262 -32.83 -6.99 1.83
N ILE A 263 -32.87 -7.95 0.92
CA ILE A 263 -32.20 -7.88 -0.38
C ILE A 263 -33.20 -8.08 -1.53
N GLU A 264 -32.79 -7.66 -2.73
CA GLU A 264 -33.40 -7.98 -4.01
C GLU A 264 -32.34 -8.60 -4.93
N THR A 265 -32.57 -9.80 -5.44
CA THR A 265 -31.63 -10.45 -6.38
C THR A 265 -31.64 -9.75 -7.74
N GLU A 266 -30.48 -9.69 -8.41
CA GLU A 266 -30.39 -9.05 -9.73
C GLU A 266 -30.96 -9.92 -10.86
N GLU A 267 -30.87 -11.25 -10.76
CA GLU A 267 -31.30 -12.16 -11.83
C GLU A 267 -32.81 -12.38 -11.84
N GLU A 268 -33.38 -12.79 -10.70
CA GLU A 268 -34.79 -13.19 -10.60
C GLU A 268 -35.67 -12.13 -9.91
N GLY A 269 -35.09 -11.08 -9.31
CA GLY A 269 -35.84 -10.02 -8.62
C GLY A 269 -36.51 -10.52 -7.34
N GLU A 270 -36.00 -11.61 -6.75
CA GLU A 270 -36.53 -12.17 -5.52
C GLU A 270 -36.19 -11.24 -4.35
N GLN A 271 -37.19 -10.93 -3.52
CA GLN A 271 -37.03 -10.07 -2.36
C GLN A 271 -37.20 -10.85 -1.05
N GLY A 272 -36.29 -10.62 -0.10
CA GLY A 272 -36.44 -11.14 1.25
C GLY A 272 -35.18 -11.02 2.11
N TRP A 273 -35.24 -11.59 3.30
CA TRP A 273 -34.26 -11.43 4.36
C TRP A 273 -33.19 -12.52 4.32
N VAL A 274 -31.94 -12.09 4.38
CA VAL A 274 -30.75 -12.96 4.38
C VAL A 274 -29.83 -12.54 5.53
N PRO A 275 -29.18 -13.48 6.24
CA PRO A 275 -28.25 -13.13 7.31
C PRO A 275 -26.96 -12.51 6.73
N GLU A 276 -26.39 -11.53 7.42
CA GLU A 276 -25.22 -10.75 6.98
C GLU A 276 -24.00 -11.62 6.66
N ASN A 277 -23.80 -12.70 7.40
CA ASN A 277 -22.69 -13.61 7.18
C ASN A 277 -22.79 -14.40 5.86
N ALA A 278 -23.96 -14.42 5.22
CA ALA A 278 -24.16 -15.01 3.90
C ALA A 278 -23.93 -14.00 2.76
N LEU A 279 -23.62 -12.75 3.07
CA LEU A 279 -23.42 -11.67 2.10
C LEU A 279 -21.96 -11.18 2.08
N GLU A 280 -21.52 -10.74 0.91
CA GLU A 280 -20.24 -10.07 0.68
C GLU A 280 -20.39 -8.77 -0.13
N ASP A 281 -19.39 -7.89 -0.03
CA ASP A 281 -19.31 -6.70 -0.87
C ASP A 281 -19.18 -7.09 -2.35
N ALA A 282 -20.16 -6.73 -3.17
CA ALA A 282 -20.07 -6.82 -4.64
C ALA A 282 -19.70 -5.47 -5.29
N GLY A 283 -19.63 -4.40 -4.50
CA GLY A 283 -19.20 -3.07 -4.95
C GLY A 283 -17.70 -2.98 -5.26
N VAL A 284 -17.26 -1.77 -5.65
CA VAL A 284 -15.86 -1.45 -6.01
C VAL A 284 -14.84 -1.91 -4.96
N LYS A 285 -15.18 -1.82 -3.67
CA LYS A 285 -14.33 -2.32 -2.56
C LYS A 285 -14.10 -3.84 -2.60
N GLY A 286 -15.12 -4.62 -2.98
CA GLY A 286 -15.03 -6.07 -3.14
C GLY A 286 -14.14 -6.46 -4.32
N LEU A 287 -14.29 -5.77 -5.45
CA LEU A 287 -13.40 -5.92 -6.61
C LEU A 287 -11.93 -5.65 -6.25
N PHE A 288 -11.65 -4.56 -5.53
CA PHE A 288 -10.28 -4.27 -5.07
C PHE A 288 -9.71 -5.36 -4.16
N LYS A 289 -10.49 -5.88 -3.21
CA LYS A 289 -10.05 -7.01 -2.36
C LYS A 289 -9.73 -8.26 -3.20
N GLY A 290 -10.56 -8.59 -4.18
CA GLY A 290 -10.34 -9.73 -5.08
C GLY A 290 -9.08 -9.58 -5.96
N ILE A 291 -8.84 -8.39 -6.50
CA ILE A 291 -7.62 -8.08 -7.27
C ILE A 291 -6.39 -8.22 -6.38
N ILE A 292 -6.41 -7.62 -5.18
CA ILE A 292 -5.30 -7.68 -4.22
C ILE A 292 -4.99 -9.14 -3.84
N ALA A 293 -6.01 -9.95 -3.57
CA ALA A 293 -5.83 -11.38 -3.27
C ALA A 293 -5.21 -12.14 -4.45
N SER A 294 -5.67 -11.89 -5.67
CA SER A 294 -5.14 -12.51 -6.88
C SER A 294 -3.66 -12.16 -7.11
N VAL A 295 -3.31 -10.88 -6.94
CA VAL A 295 -1.92 -10.40 -7.05
C VAL A 295 -1.02 -11.05 -5.99
N MET A 296 -1.50 -11.20 -4.75
CA MET A 296 -0.75 -11.88 -3.69
C MET A 296 -0.47 -13.35 -4.01
N ILE A 297 -1.45 -14.08 -4.56
CA ILE A 297 -1.28 -15.49 -4.96
C ILE A 297 -0.25 -15.60 -6.09
N LEU A 298 -0.39 -14.79 -7.14
CA LEU A 298 0.54 -14.73 -8.26
C LEU A 298 1.97 -14.38 -7.80
N GLY A 299 2.11 -13.39 -6.93
CA GLY A 299 3.40 -12.98 -6.36
C GLY A 299 4.08 -14.10 -5.56
N THR A 300 3.30 -14.86 -4.80
CA THR A 300 3.79 -16.01 -4.03
C THR A 300 4.31 -17.11 -4.95
N ILE A 301 3.55 -17.47 -5.99
CA ILE A 301 3.98 -18.46 -6.99
C ILE A 301 5.27 -18.01 -7.67
N LEU A 302 5.35 -16.75 -8.09
CA LEU A 302 6.51 -16.20 -8.77
C LEU A 302 7.76 -16.22 -7.86
N THR A 303 7.59 -15.92 -6.58
CA THR A 303 8.68 -15.97 -5.59
C THR A 303 9.20 -17.39 -5.40
N LEU A 304 8.30 -18.39 -5.34
CA LEU A 304 8.71 -19.80 -5.26
C LEU A 304 9.47 -20.26 -6.51
N VAL A 305 9.04 -19.83 -7.70
CA VAL A 305 9.72 -20.11 -8.97
C VAL A 305 11.12 -19.50 -8.98
N PHE A 306 11.26 -18.23 -8.59
CA PHE A 306 12.57 -17.57 -8.53
C PHE A 306 13.48 -18.21 -7.48
N LEU A 307 12.95 -18.58 -6.31
CA LEU A 307 13.72 -19.27 -5.28
C LEU A 307 14.23 -20.63 -5.79
N GLY A 308 13.37 -21.40 -6.46
CA GLY A 308 13.76 -22.65 -7.11
C GLY A 308 14.83 -22.44 -8.19
N GLY A 309 14.68 -21.40 -9.00
CA GLY A 309 15.67 -20.99 -10.00
C GLY A 309 17.03 -20.63 -9.40
N ILE A 310 17.05 -19.86 -8.31
CA ILE A 310 18.27 -19.50 -7.58
C ILE A 310 18.95 -20.77 -7.06
N VAL A 311 18.22 -21.65 -6.37
CA VAL A 311 18.75 -22.92 -5.85
C VAL A 311 19.33 -23.77 -6.98
N TYR A 312 18.62 -23.89 -8.11
CA TYR A 312 19.09 -24.61 -9.28
C TYR A 312 20.38 -24.03 -9.85
N VAL A 313 20.45 -22.71 -10.04
CA VAL A 313 21.64 -22.03 -10.57
C VAL A 313 22.82 -22.18 -9.61
N THR A 314 22.62 -22.04 -8.30
CA THR A 314 23.68 -22.24 -7.31
C THR A 314 24.23 -23.66 -7.33
N ILE A 315 23.36 -24.68 -7.33
CA ILE A 315 23.76 -26.09 -7.43
C ILE A 315 24.52 -26.33 -8.74
N ARG A 316 23.98 -25.87 -9.87
CA ARG A 316 24.57 -26.08 -11.19
C ARG A 316 25.93 -25.40 -11.31
N THR A 317 26.07 -24.18 -10.79
CA THR A 317 27.32 -23.42 -10.79
C THR A 317 28.39 -24.15 -9.96
N ASN A 318 28.01 -24.67 -8.79
CA ASN A 318 28.93 -25.46 -7.95
C ASN A 318 29.35 -26.77 -8.61
N GLN A 319 28.44 -27.45 -9.31
CA GLN A 319 28.76 -28.66 -10.09
C GLN A 319 29.73 -28.36 -11.23
N VAL A 320 29.54 -27.24 -11.94
CA VAL A 320 30.44 -26.82 -13.02
C VAL A 320 31.81 -26.46 -12.47
N ARG A 321 31.88 -25.66 -11.39
CA ARG A 321 33.14 -25.32 -10.71
C ARG A 321 33.90 -26.56 -10.23
N ALA A 322 33.21 -27.56 -9.68
CA ALA A 322 33.84 -28.81 -9.25
C ALA A 322 34.46 -29.59 -10.43
N ARG A 323 33.78 -29.63 -11.59
CA ARG A 323 34.30 -30.25 -12.81
C ARG A 323 35.48 -29.47 -13.39
N GLU A 324 35.41 -28.14 -13.38
CA GLU A 324 36.51 -27.28 -13.82
C GLU A 324 37.73 -27.40 -12.91
N ALA A 325 37.55 -27.45 -11.58
CA ALA A 325 38.65 -27.66 -10.65
C ALA A 325 39.41 -28.97 -10.93
N GLN A 326 38.69 -30.05 -11.25
CA GLN A 326 39.31 -31.32 -11.66
C GLN A 326 40.03 -31.21 -13.00
N ARG A 327 39.44 -30.53 -14.00
CA ARG A 327 40.09 -30.33 -15.30
C ARG A 327 41.32 -29.43 -15.21
N ILE A 328 41.28 -28.38 -14.40
CA ILE A 328 42.39 -27.46 -14.18
C ILE A 328 43.52 -28.16 -13.42
N GLN A 329 43.24 -28.99 -12.42
CA GLN A 329 44.28 -29.80 -11.76
C GLN A 329 44.95 -30.80 -12.69
N VAL A 330 44.23 -31.34 -13.68
CA VAL A 330 44.79 -32.28 -14.67
C VAL A 330 45.48 -31.54 -15.83
N ALA A 331 45.05 -30.33 -16.16
CA ALA A 331 45.56 -29.54 -17.30
C ALA A 331 46.67 -28.54 -16.95
N ILE A 332 46.91 -28.25 -15.66
CA ILE A 332 48.09 -27.50 -15.23
C ILE A 332 49.26 -28.49 -15.10
N PRO A 333 50.23 -28.53 -16.04
CA PRO A 333 51.51 -29.11 -15.71
C PRO A 333 52.06 -28.35 -14.50
N LYS A 334 52.65 -29.03 -13.51
CA LYS A 334 53.44 -28.39 -12.45
C LYS A 334 54.49 -27.50 -13.13
N VAL A 335 54.21 -26.22 -13.31
CA VAL A 335 55.20 -25.24 -13.77
C VAL A 335 56.05 -24.90 -12.56
N THR A 336 57.01 -25.77 -12.28
CA THR A 336 58.12 -25.54 -11.34
C THR A 336 59.26 -24.81 -12.03
N GLU A 337 58.97 -23.72 -12.73
CA GLU A 337 59.96 -22.75 -13.19
C GLU A 337 59.35 -21.36 -13.01
N PRO A 338 59.87 -20.51 -12.10
CA PRO A 338 59.43 -19.13 -12.02
C PRO A 338 59.71 -18.46 -13.37
N TYR A 339 58.78 -17.64 -13.86
CA TYR A 339 58.96 -16.83 -15.06
C TYR A 339 60.27 -16.03 -14.94
N ARG A 340 61.34 -16.49 -15.60
CA ARG A 340 62.63 -15.82 -15.61
C ARG A 340 62.69 -14.92 -16.83
N ASN A 341 62.66 -13.61 -16.60
CA ASN A 341 62.92 -12.65 -17.68
C ASN A 341 64.39 -12.77 -18.11
N GLU A 342 64.65 -13.38 -19.27
CA GLU A 342 66.01 -13.62 -19.78
C GLU A 342 66.80 -12.32 -19.97
N ARG A 343 66.13 -11.21 -20.30
CA ARG A 343 66.77 -9.88 -20.40
C ARG A 343 67.23 -9.39 -19.03
N TRP A 344 66.42 -9.59 -17.99
CA TRP A 344 66.80 -9.24 -16.63
C TRP A 344 68.02 -10.04 -16.13
N GLN A 345 68.12 -11.33 -16.48
CA GLN A 345 69.30 -12.13 -16.15
C GLN A 345 70.57 -11.61 -16.83
N LYS A 346 70.46 -11.14 -18.08
CA LYS A 346 71.58 -10.48 -18.78
C LYS A 346 71.98 -9.18 -18.10
N VAL A 347 71.02 -8.36 -17.66
CA VAL A 347 71.28 -7.15 -16.86
C VAL A 347 72.06 -7.51 -15.59
N LEU A 348 71.59 -8.48 -14.81
CA LEU A 348 72.25 -8.91 -13.58
C LEU A 348 73.66 -9.47 -13.83
N LYS A 349 73.88 -10.19 -14.94
CA LYS A 349 75.22 -10.64 -15.34
C LYS A 349 76.14 -9.46 -15.62
N ASN A 350 75.66 -8.45 -16.36
CA ASN A 350 76.45 -7.28 -16.73
C ASN A 350 76.80 -6.40 -15.53
N VAL A 351 75.89 -6.25 -14.55
CA VAL A 351 76.16 -5.51 -13.29
C VAL A 351 77.24 -6.18 -12.45
N ASN A 352 77.32 -7.51 -12.48
CA ASN A 352 78.32 -8.28 -11.74
C ASN A 352 79.64 -8.47 -12.50
N SER A 353 79.75 -7.97 -13.73
CA SER A 353 81.01 -7.94 -14.49
C SER A 353 82.03 -6.99 -13.86
N GLU A 354 83.31 -7.19 -14.14
CA GLU A 354 84.41 -6.28 -13.76
C GLU A 354 84.64 -5.16 -14.80
N ASN A 355 83.96 -5.23 -15.95
CA ASN A 355 84.11 -4.27 -17.04
C ASN A 355 83.14 -3.06 -16.90
N PRO A 356 83.64 -1.81 -16.80
CA PRO A 356 82.80 -0.62 -16.71
C PRO A 356 81.84 -0.41 -17.90
N SER A 357 82.16 -0.93 -19.07
CA SER A 357 81.27 -0.87 -20.24
C SER A 357 80.00 -1.70 -20.05
N ASP A 358 80.10 -2.85 -19.38
CA ASP A 358 78.97 -3.72 -19.10
C ASP A 358 78.00 -3.07 -18.11
N TRP A 359 78.52 -2.29 -17.16
CA TRP A 359 77.71 -1.54 -16.21
C TRP A 359 76.85 -0.47 -16.88
N ARG A 360 77.41 0.25 -17.86
CA ARG A 360 76.66 1.23 -18.65
C ARG A 360 75.59 0.54 -19.48
N PHE A 361 75.94 -0.58 -20.12
CA PHE A 361 74.99 -1.37 -20.88
C PHE A 361 73.83 -1.90 -20.01
N ALA A 362 74.11 -2.33 -18.78
CA ALA A 362 73.08 -2.79 -17.84
C ALA A 362 72.04 -1.70 -17.51
N ILE A 363 72.48 -0.45 -17.31
CA ILE A 363 71.59 0.68 -17.03
C ILE A 363 70.76 1.03 -18.27
N LEU A 364 71.38 1.07 -19.46
CA LEU A 364 70.69 1.36 -20.71
C LEU A 364 69.62 0.30 -21.03
N GLU A 365 69.97 -0.98 -20.90
CA GLU A 365 69.04 -2.09 -21.12
C GLU A 365 67.88 -2.05 -20.12
N SER A 366 68.15 -1.72 -18.85
CA SER A 366 67.10 -1.58 -17.82
C SER A 366 66.15 -0.43 -18.12
N ASP A 367 66.63 0.67 -18.69
CA ASP A 367 65.79 1.81 -19.07
C ASP A 367 64.89 1.49 -20.28
N VAL A 368 65.41 0.72 -21.26
CA VAL A 368 64.60 0.21 -22.37
C VAL A 368 63.53 -0.76 -21.86
N MET A 369 63.89 -1.66 -20.95
CA MET A 369 62.93 -2.57 -20.31
C MET A 369 61.85 -1.81 -19.54
N LEU A 370 62.19 -0.69 -18.91
CA LEU A 370 61.24 0.18 -18.22
C LEU A 370 60.29 0.89 -19.20
N ASP A 371 60.81 1.38 -20.33
CA ASP A 371 60.00 1.97 -21.39
C ASP A 371 58.97 0.99 -21.99
N GLU A 372 59.41 -0.23 -22.28
CA GLU A 372 58.56 -1.33 -22.75
C GLU A 372 57.48 -1.69 -21.73
N LEU A 373 57.84 -1.75 -20.44
CA LEU A 373 56.89 -2.02 -19.37
C LEU A 373 55.80 -0.93 -19.31
N PHE A 374 56.19 0.35 -19.36
CA PHE A 374 55.25 1.47 -19.32
C PHE A 374 54.32 1.49 -20.53
N THR A 375 54.83 1.14 -21.72
CA THR A 375 53.98 0.93 -22.90
C THR A 375 53.00 -0.22 -22.71
N LYS A 376 53.46 -1.34 -22.15
CA LYS A 376 52.62 -2.53 -21.94
C LYS A 376 51.47 -2.29 -20.97
N ILE A 377 51.68 -1.45 -19.95
CA ILE A 377 50.64 -1.09 -18.98
C ILE A 377 49.77 0.10 -19.44
N GLY A 378 49.99 0.61 -20.65
CA GLY A 378 49.07 1.53 -21.33
C GLY A 378 49.48 3.01 -21.35
N TYR A 379 50.65 3.38 -20.84
CA TYR A 379 51.12 4.78 -20.90
C TYR A 379 51.58 5.16 -22.30
N GLN A 380 51.04 6.27 -22.80
CA GLN A 380 51.34 6.84 -24.12
C GLN A 380 52.44 7.90 -24.00
N GLY A 381 53.36 7.91 -24.97
CA GLY A 381 54.48 8.85 -25.04
C GLY A 381 55.56 8.37 -25.99
N VAL A 382 56.25 9.28 -26.65
CA VAL A 382 57.35 8.98 -27.58
C VAL A 382 58.61 8.60 -26.82
N SER A 383 58.78 9.11 -25.61
CA SER A 383 59.89 8.80 -24.71
C SER A 383 59.43 8.29 -23.35
N LEU A 384 60.28 7.51 -22.68
CA LEU A 384 60.04 7.09 -21.29
C LEU A 384 59.77 8.28 -20.37
N GLY A 385 60.45 9.41 -20.56
CA GLY A 385 60.22 10.62 -19.78
C GLY A 385 58.81 11.21 -19.94
N GLU A 386 58.18 11.08 -21.11
CA GLU A 386 56.78 11.47 -21.31
C GLU A 386 55.82 10.49 -20.61
N LYS A 387 56.10 9.18 -20.72
CA LYS A 387 55.31 8.14 -20.04
C LYS A 387 55.37 8.28 -18.52
N LEU A 388 56.54 8.60 -17.96
CA LEU A 388 56.73 8.85 -16.53
C LEU A 388 56.06 10.15 -16.04
N LYS A 389 55.86 11.16 -16.92
CA LYS A 389 55.10 12.38 -16.60
C LYS A 389 53.59 12.11 -16.56
N ALA A 390 53.11 11.23 -17.43
CA ALA A 390 51.71 10.84 -17.47
C ALA A 390 51.30 9.96 -16.28
N ALA A 391 52.25 9.20 -15.71
CA ALA A 391 52.01 8.38 -14.53
C ALA A 391 51.81 9.24 -13.26
N THR A 392 50.79 8.90 -12.47
CA THR A 392 50.53 9.53 -11.16
C THR A 392 50.99 8.62 -10.03
N ARG A 393 51.37 9.19 -8.88
CA ARG A 393 51.83 8.44 -7.69
C ARG A 393 50.79 7.46 -7.11
N GLY A 394 49.53 7.56 -7.52
CA GLY A 394 48.47 6.60 -7.17
C GLY A 394 48.55 5.29 -7.95
N ASP A 395 49.08 5.31 -9.17
CA ASP A 395 49.09 4.16 -10.10
C ASP A 395 50.41 3.39 -10.09
N VAL A 396 51.52 4.09 -9.79
CA VAL A 396 52.87 3.51 -9.70
C VAL A 396 53.48 3.90 -8.36
N LYS A 397 53.62 2.94 -7.45
CA LYS A 397 54.15 3.17 -6.09
C LYS A 397 55.61 3.60 -6.13
N ASN A 398 56.42 2.99 -7.00
CA ASN A 398 57.85 3.27 -7.12
C ASN A 398 58.17 4.32 -8.22
N LEU A 399 57.27 5.27 -8.47
CA LEU A 399 57.44 6.26 -9.56
C LEU A 399 58.68 7.16 -9.37
N ASP A 400 58.99 7.56 -8.14
CA ASP A 400 60.17 8.39 -7.85
C ASP A 400 61.47 7.62 -8.14
N ALA A 401 61.50 6.31 -7.88
CA ALA A 401 62.64 5.43 -8.20
C ALA A 401 62.84 5.29 -9.73
N ALA A 402 61.74 5.17 -10.48
CA ALA A 402 61.77 5.17 -11.95
C ALA A 402 62.35 6.48 -12.51
N TRP A 403 61.92 7.62 -11.96
CA TRP A 403 62.44 8.94 -12.33
C TRP A 403 63.92 9.12 -12.02
N GLU A 404 64.36 8.67 -10.85
CA GLU A 404 65.77 8.76 -10.47
C GLU A 404 66.66 7.91 -11.36
N ALA A 405 66.27 6.65 -11.62
CA ALA A 405 67.02 5.75 -12.47
C ALA A 405 67.12 6.29 -13.92
N HIS A 406 66.01 6.79 -14.46
CA HIS A 406 65.96 7.39 -15.79
C HIS A 406 66.85 8.65 -15.91
N LYS A 407 66.93 9.49 -14.86
CA LYS A 407 67.85 10.64 -14.84
C LYS A 407 69.30 10.23 -14.92
N ILE A 408 69.69 9.18 -14.20
CA ILE A 408 71.07 8.68 -14.21
C ILE A 408 71.41 8.08 -15.58
N ARG A 409 70.48 7.35 -16.20
CA ARG A 409 70.62 6.92 -17.60
C ARG A 409 70.84 8.12 -18.54
N ASN A 410 70.04 9.17 -18.40
CA ASN A 410 70.17 10.36 -19.23
C ASN A 410 71.51 11.07 -19.03
N GLN A 411 72.02 11.11 -17.80
CA GLN A 411 73.35 11.66 -17.52
C GLN A 411 74.45 10.84 -18.21
N ILE A 412 74.39 9.51 -18.15
CA ILE A 412 75.31 8.62 -18.88
C ILE A 412 75.26 8.87 -20.39
N ALA A 413 74.07 9.14 -20.95
CA ALA A 413 73.92 9.41 -22.38
C ALA A 413 74.49 10.77 -22.80
N HIS A 414 74.43 11.79 -21.93
CA HIS A 414 74.93 13.14 -22.23
C HIS A 414 76.45 13.28 -21.99
N GLU A 415 76.95 12.70 -20.90
CA GLU A 415 78.36 12.77 -20.50
C GLU A 415 79.20 11.63 -21.12
N GLY A 416 78.56 10.58 -21.64
CA GLY A 416 79.21 9.51 -22.39
C GLY A 416 80.32 8.80 -21.61
N GLY A 417 81.54 8.81 -22.17
CA GLY A 417 82.72 8.18 -21.57
C GLY A 417 83.23 8.90 -20.31
N ASP A 418 82.92 10.19 -20.14
CA ASP A 418 83.41 11.03 -19.06
C ASP A 418 82.65 10.81 -17.74
N TYR A 419 81.46 10.19 -17.80
CA TYR A 419 80.73 9.80 -16.60
C TYR A 419 81.43 8.62 -15.90
N ILE A 420 81.97 8.89 -14.71
CA ILE A 420 82.62 7.90 -13.85
C ILE A 420 81.55 7.08 -13.12
N LEU A 421 81.15 5.97 -13.74
CA LEU A 421 80.22 5.01 -13.15
C LEU A 421 80.98 3.96 -12.33
N THR A 422 80.70 3.89 -11.02
CA THR A 422 81.24 2.83 -10.15
C THR A 422 80.28 1.64 -10.07
N GLN A 423 80.79 0.42 -9.90
CA GLN A 423 79.94 -0.77 -9.77
C GLN A 423 78.90 -0.65 -8.64
N ARG A 424 79.28 -0.01 -7.53
CA ARG A 424 78.38 0.25 -6.40
C ARG A 424 77.21 1.14 -6.82
N GLU A 425 77.50 2.18 -7.59
CA GLU A 425 76.47 3.07 -8.14
C GLU A 425 75.59 2.36 -9.16
N THR A 426 76.18 1.53 -10.04
CA THR A 426 75.42 0.68 -10.96
C THR A 426 74.44 -0.24 -10.23
N LYS A 427 74.89 -0.93 -9.18
CA LYS A 427 74.02 -1.80 -8.38
C LYS A 427 72.87 -1.03 -7.73
N ARG A 428 73.14 0.18 -7.23
CA ARG A 428 72.12 1.06 -6.67
C ARG A 428 71.06 1.45 -7.70
N VAL A 429 71.48 1.87 -8.89
CA VAL A 429 70.57 2.27 -9.98
C VAL A 429 69.73 1.08 -10.46
N ILE A 430 70.33 -0.10 -10.56
CA ILE A 430 69.63 -1.31 -10.98
C ILE A 430 68.61 -1.77 -9.93
N GLU A 431 68.87 -1.53 -8.64
CA GLU A 431 67.90 -1.77 -7.59
C GLU A 431 66.67 -0.86 -7.72
N LEU A 432 66.85 0.40 -8.16
CA LEU A 432 65.72 1.30 -8.44
C LEU A 432 64.84 0.75 -9.58
N TYR A 433 65.44 0.24 -10.66
CA TYR A 433 64.68 -0.45 -11.73
C TYR A 433 64.00 -1.74 -11.22
N SER A 434 64.70 -2.53 -10.40
CA SER A 434 64.20 -3.78 -9.80
C SER A 434 62.93 -3.54 -8.97
N GLN A 435 62.87 -2.46 -8.18
CA GLN A 435 61.68 -2.12 -7.38
C GLN A 435 60.44 -1.94 -8.26
N VAL A 436 60.58 -1.21 -9.37
CA VAL A 436 59.49 -1.00 -10.32
C VAL A 436 59.12 -2.30 -11.04
N PHE A 437 60.10 -3.09 -11.47
CA PHE A 437 59.82 -4.36 -12.15
C PHE A 437 59.12 -5.38 -11.25
N ARG A 438 59.48 -5.47 -9.97
CA ARG A 438 58.81 -6.36 -9.00
C ARG A 438 57.38 -5.93 -8.73
N GLU A 439 57.12 -4.61 -8.69
CA GLU A 439 55.77 -4.07 -8.52
C GLU A 439 54.81 -4.61 -9.58
N PHE A 440 55.26 -4.69 -10.84
CA PHE A 440 54.47 -5.18 -11.97
C PHE A 440 54.66 -6.68 -12.26
N LYS A 441 55.35 -7.43 -11.39
CA LYS A 441 55.70 -8.85 -11.60
C LYS A 441 56.38 -9.10 -12.97
N TYR A 442 57.18 -8.14 -13.41
CA TYR A 442 57.92 -8.18 -14.67
C TYR A 442 59.20 -9.03 -14.57
N ILE A 443 59.69 -9.22 -13.34
CA ILE A 443 60.86 -10.03 -12.95
C ILE A 443 60.58 -10.88 -11.72
#